data_AF-A0A947IPN5-F1
#
_entry.id   AF-A0A947IPN5-F1
#
_cell.length_a   1.000
_cell.length_b   1.000
_cell.length_c   1.000
_cell.angle_alpha   90.00
_cell.angle_beta   90.00
_cell.angle_gamma   90.00
#
_symmetry.space_group_name_H-M   'P 1'
#
loop_
_entity.id
_entity.type
_entity.pdbx_description
1 polymer ?
#
loop_
_entity_poly.entity_id
_entity_poly.type
_entity_poly.pdbx_seq_one_letter_code
_entity_poly.pdbx_strand_id
1 'polypeptide(L)'
;IAMAIASFPKSIGRECQKLLYYFGFAILTLIASFVISPLAPVLWFALNAWMMAIEYCDYPMDNHKLSFKDARKRIGSQRGTSFSFGALVMLGTMVPVLNLFIMPAAVCGGTLMWVERLKDKA
;
A
#
# COMPACT_ATOMS: atom_id res chain seq x y z
N ILE A 1 3.45 -19.63 17.30
CA ILE A 1 4.56 -18.75 17.76
C ILE A 1 5.84 -19.04 16.99
N ALA A 2 6.38 -20.27 16.98
CA ALA A 2 7.61 -20.60 16.25
C ALA A 2 7.58 -20.25 14.75
N MET A 3 6.49 -20.55 14.03
CA MET A 3 6.34 -20.18 12.61
C MET A 3 6.26 -18.66 12.38
N ALA A 4 5.70 -17.89 13.32
CA ALA A 4 5.61 -16.43 13.20
C ALA A 4 6.97 -15.76 13.41
N ILE A 5 7.79 -16.30 14.33
CA ILE A 5 9.17 -15.85 14.55
C ILE A 5 10.03 -16.18 13.33
N ALA A 6 9.84 -17.36 12.71
CA ALA A 6 10.58 -17.76 11.51
C ALA A 6 10.23 -16.92 10.27
N SER A 7 9.00 -16.39 10.16
CA SER A 7 8.58 -15.50 9.06
C SER A 7 9.00 -14.03 9.24
N PHE A 8 9.42 -13.65 10.45
CA PHE A 8 9.82 -12.28 10.80
C PHE A 8 10.93 -11.68 9.91
N PRO A 9 12.08 -12.35 9.67
CA PRO A 9 13.15 -11.77 8.84
C PRO A 9 12.72 -11.55 7.39
N LYS A 10 11.92 -12.46 6.83
CA LYS A 10 11.37 -12.30 5.48
C LYS A 10 10.41 -11.11 5.40
N SER A 11 9.55 -10.96 6.41
CA SER A 11 8.58 -9.86 6.49
C SER A 11 9.30 -8.51 6.57
N ILE A 12 10.35 -8.39 7.40
CA ILE A 12 11.18 -7.17 7.47
C ILE A 12 11.80 -6.84 6.11
N GLY A 13 12.34 -7.84 5.41
CA GLY A 13 12.90 -7.63 4.08
C GLY A 13 11.88 -7.06 3.09
N ARG A 14 10.63 -7.51 3.17
CA ARG A 14 9.52 -7.02 2.35
C ARG A 14 9.13 -5.59 2.70
N GLU A 15 9.05 -5.26 3.99
CA GLU A 15 8.84 -3.88 4.45
C GLU A 15 9.95 -2.94 4.00
N CYS A 16 11.22 -3.37 4.04
CA CYS A 16 12.33 -2.60 3.49
C CYS A 16 12.17 -2.31 1.98
N GLN A 17 11.67 -3.27 1.21
CA GLN A 17 11.39 -3.05 -0.22
C GLN A 17 10.27 -2.03 -0.44
N LYS A 18 9.22 -2.05 0.40
CA LYS A 18 8.15 -1.05 0.41
C LYS A 18 8.70 0.33 0.76
N LEU A 19 9.54 0.44 1.78
CA LEU A 19 10.18 1.70 2.19
C LEU A 19 11.07 2.28 1.09
N LEU A 20 11.91 1.45 0.45
CA LEU A 20 12.75 1.89 -0.67
C LEU A 20 11.90 2.35 -1.87
N TYR A 21 10.82 1.63 -2.16
CA TYR A 21 9.86 2.02 -3.18
C TYR A 21 9.23 3.38 -2.87
N TYR A 22 8.71 3.55 -1.65
CA TYR A 22 8.13 4.82 -1.19
C TYR A 22 9.14 5.96 -1.27
N PHE A 23 10.36 5.74 -0.80
CA PHE A 23 11.42 6.75 -0.77
C PHE A 23 11.77 7.29 -2.16
N GLY A 24 11.87 6.40 -3.16
CA GLY A 24 12.09 6.82 -4.55
C GLY A 24 10.98 7.74 -5.08
N PHE A 25 9.72 7.39 -4.86
CA PHE A 25 8.59 8.23 -5.26
C PHE A 25 8.42 9.48 -4.40
N ALA A 26 8.80 9.44 -3.12
CA ALA A 26 8.78 10.58 -2.22
C ALA A 26 9.77 11.66 -2.65
N ILE A 27 10.99 11.29 -3.09
CA ILE A 27 11.95 12.24 -3.65
C ILE A 27 11.39 12.90 -4.92
N LEU A 28 10.82 12.13 -5.84
CA LEU A 28 10.20 12.68 -7.05
C LEU A 28 9.05 13.64 -6.69
N THR A 29 8.22 13.27 -5.73
CA THR A 29 7.09 14.09 -5.25
C THR A 29 7.60 15.37 -4.56
N LEU A 30 8.70 15.29 -3.81
CA LEU A 30 9.34 16.43 -3.18
C LEU A 30 9.87 17.41 -4.21
N ILE A 31 10.61 16.94 -5.22
CA ILE A 31 11.12 17.79 -6.31
C ILE A 31 9.96 18.44 -7.06
N ALA A 32 8.92 17.67 -7.40
CA ALA A 32 7.73 18.19 -8.07
C ALA A 32 7.01 19.25 -7.22
N SER A 33 6.98 19.09 -5.90
CA SER A 33 6.36 20.05 -4.98
C SER A 33 6.98 21.45 -5.07
N PHE A 34 8.27 21.58 -5.40
CA PHE A 34 8.90 22.89 -5.59
C PHE A 34 8.50 23.56 -6.91
N VAL A 35 8.15 22.79 -7.94
CA VAL A 35 7.76 23.30 -9.26
C VAL A 35 6.28 23.64 -9.32
N ILE A 36 5.43 22.82 -8.71
CA ILE A 36 3.96 22.94 -8.71
C ILE A 36 3.42 23.06 -7.28
N SER A 37 3.94 24.06 -6.55
CA SER A 37 3.69 24.29 -5.11
C SER A 37 2.22 24.23 -4.68
N PRO A 38 1.23 24.84 -5.38
CA PRO A 38 -0.18 24.74 -4.99
C PRO A 38 -0.75 23.30 -5.03
N LEU A 39 -0.17 22.42 -5.87
CA LEU A 39 -0.59 21.03 -6.01
C LEU A 39 0.19 20.07 -5.09
N ALA A 40 1.21 20.55 -4.36
CA ALA A 40 2.01 19.71 -3.49
C ALA A 40 1.16 18.84 -2.53
N PRO A 41 0.16 19.38 -1.80
CA PRO A 41 -0.66 18.56 -0.90
C PRO A 41 -1.40 17.43 -1.63
N VAL A 42 -1.85 17.68 -2.86
CA VAL A 42 -2.56 16.68 -3.70
C VAL A 42 -1.60 15.59 -4.16
N LEU A 43 -0.36 15.94 -4.52
CA LEU A 43 0.66 14.96 -4.92
C LEU A 43 1.06 14.07 -3.74
N TRP A 44 1.28 14.66 -2.55
CA TRP A 44 1.57 13.91 -1.34
C TRP A 44 0.40 13.01 -0.94
N PHE A 45 -0.83 13.51 -1.05
CA PHE A 45 -2.03 12.70 -0.86
C PHE A 45 -2.04 11.51 -1.83
N ALA A 46 -1.83 11.73 -3.13
CA ALA A 46 -1.85 10.67 -4.12
C ALA A 46 -0.75 9.62 -3.89
N LEU A 47 0.46 10.05 -3.52
CA LEU A 47 1.56 9.14 -3.17
C LEU A 47 1.18 8.26 -1.98
N ASN A 48 0.69 8.88 -0.90
CA ASN A 48 0.33 8.14 0.32
C ASN A 48 -0.87 7.23 0.09
N ALA A 49 -1.88 7.65 -0.68
CA ALA A 49 -3.01 6.81 -1.06
C ALA A 49 -2.54 5.58 -1.84
N TRP A 50 -1.65 5.76 -2.83
CA TRP A 50 -1.05 4.64 -3.55
C TRP A 50 -0.26 3.72 -2.61
N MET A 51 0.48 4.28 -1.67
CA MET A 51 1.26 3.50 -0.72
C MET A 51 0.38 2.68 0.23
N MET A 52 -0.74 3.24 0.72
CA MET A 52 -1.72 2.51 1.53
C MET A 52 -2.31 1.33 0.76
N ALA A 53 -2.58 1.50 -0.54
CA ALA A 53 -3.06 0.41 -1.37
C ALA A 53 -2.04 -0.74 -1.45
N ILE A 54 -0.76 -0.41 -1.66
CA ILE A 54 0.32 -1.38 -1.66
C ILE A 54 0.42 -2.06 -0.29
N GLU A 55 0.51 -1.29 0.79
CA GLU A 55 0.68 -1.79 2.15
C GLU A 55 -0.33 -2.89 2.50
N TYR A 56 -1.62 -2.59 2.32
CA TYR A 56 -2.68 -3.48 2.75
C TYR A 56 -3.02 -4.60 1.76
N CYS A 57 -2.87 -4.38 0.44
CA CYS A 57 -3.09 -5.44 -0.55
C CYS A 57 -1.92 -6.42 -0.65
N ASP A 58 -0.73 -6.02 -0.20
CA ASP A 58 0.47 -6.84 -0.27
C ASP A 58 0.51 -7.93 0.82
N TYR A 59 -0.15 -7.73 1.96
CA TYR A 59 -0.28 -8.75 3.03
C TYR A 59 -0.81 -10.11 2.55
N PRO A 60 -1.99 -10.20 1.90
CA PRO A 60 -2.49 -11.49 1.40
C PRO A 60 -1.60 -12.09 0.31
N MET A 61 -0.89 -11.25 -0.46
CA MET A 61 0.04 -11.70 -1.50
C MET A 61 1.33 -12.27 -0.90
N ASP A 62 1.85 -11.71 0.20
CA ASP A 62 2.99 -12.28 0.92
C ASP A 62 2.67 -13.61 1.57
N ASN A 63 1.43 -13.76 2.08
CA ASN A 63 0.94 -15.03 2.60
C ASN A 63 0.95 -16.12 1.52
N HIS A 64 0.68 -15.75 0.26
CA HIS A 64 0.78 -16.65 -0.90
C HIS A 64 2.19 -16.68 -1.53
N LYS A 65 3.20 -16.10 -0.85
CA LYS A 65 4.61 -16.08 -1.24
C LYS A 65 4.90 -15.42 -2.60
N LEU A 66 4.01 -14.54 -3.08
CA LEU A 66 4.29 -13.74 -4.28
C LEU A 66 5.45 -12.79 -4.03
N SER A 67 6.28 -12.56 -5.04
CA SER A 67 7.33 -11.55 -4.97
C SER A 67 6.72 -10.15 -4.90
N PHE A 68 7.43 -9.19 -4.28
CA PHE A 68 6.97 -7.79 -4.25
C PHE A 68 6.83 -7.19 -5.66
N LYS A 69 7.62 -7.67 -6.63
CA LYS A 69 7.51 -7.25 -8.04
C LYS A 69 6.17 -7.70 -8.63
N ASP A 70 5.77 -8.94 -8.38
CA ASP A 70 4.49 -9.48 -8.86
C ASP A 70 3.31 -8.83 -8.15
N ALA A 71 3.41 -8.61 -6.84
CA ALA A 71 2.40 -7.90 -6.07
C ALA A 71 2.13 -6.50 -6.64
N ARG A 72 3.19 -5.71 -6.86
CA ARG A 72 3.07 -4.39 -7.49
C ARG A 72 2.48 -4.45 -8.90
N LYS A 73 2.84 -5.46 -9.70
CA LYS A 73 2.29 -5.63 -11.06
C LYS A 73 0.78 -5.88 -11.00
N ARG A 74 0.32 -6.72 -10.06
CA ARG A 74 -1.10 -7.06 -9.87
C ARG A 74 -1.90 -5.86 -9.39
N ILE A 75 -1.42 -5.17 -8.36
CA ILE A 75 -2.03 -3.92 -7.86
C ILE A 75 -2.05 -2.87 -8.99
N GLY A 76 -0.96 -2.77 -9.74
CA GLY A 76 -0.82 -1.93 -10.93
C GLY A 76 -1.73 -2.29 -12.10
N SER A 77 -2.29 -3.50 -12.16
CA SER A 77 -3.26 -3.89 -13.21
C SER A 77 -4.63 -3.25 -13.00
N GLN A 78 -4.93 -2.79 -11.77
CA GLN A 78 -6.18 -2.15 -11.39
C GLN A 78 -5.93 -0.85 -10.64
N ARG A 79 -5.10 0.03 -11.23
CA ARG A 79 -4.66 1.29 -10.60
C ARG A 79 -5.82 2.11 -10.05
N GLY A 80 -6.92 2.25 -10.79
CA GLY A 80 -8.09 3.01 -10.34
C GLY A 80 -8.68 2.45 -9.04
N THR A 81 -9.00 1.15 -9.02
CA THR A 81 -9.59 0.47 -7.85
C THR A 81 -8.63 0.45 -6.66
N SER A 82 -7.36 0.11 -6.89
CA SER A 82 -6.35 0.07 -5.85
C SER A 82 -6.10 1.46 -5.28
N PHE A 83 -6.00 2.49 -6.13
CA PHE A 83 -5.84 3.87 -5.68
C PHE A 83 -7.04 4.35 -4.87
N SER A 84 -8.28 4.10 -5.34
CA SER A 84 -9.47 4.50 -4.59
C SER A 84 -9.55 3.82 -3.22
N PHE A 85 -9.14 2.56 -3.12
CA PHE A 85 -9.06 1.86 -1.84
C PHE A 85 -8.05 2.51 -0.90
N GLY A 86 -6.81 2.73 -1.37
CA GLY A 86 -5.80 3.39 -0.55
C GLY A 86 -6.16 4.83 -0.18
N ALA A 87 -6.86 5.56 -1.06
CA ALA A 87 -7.40 6.88 -0.77
C ALA A 87 -8.47 6.84 0.33
N LEU A 88 -9.38 5.88 0.31
CA LEU A 88 -10.38 5.71 1.37
C LEU A 88 -9.74 5.36 2.71
N VAL A 89 -8.72 4.48 2.71
CA VAL A 89 -7.93 4.16 3.90
C VAL A 89 -7.29 5.42 4.46
N MET A 90 -6.69 6.25 3.60
CA MET A 90 -6.01 7.48 4.01
C MET A 90 -6.98 8.58 4.48
N LEU A 91 -8.17 8.67 3.91
CA LEU A 91 -9.21 9.55 4.45
C LEU A 91 -9.70 9.05 5.82
N GLY A 92 -9.77 7.73 6.01
CA GLY A 92 -10.08 7.13 7.29
C GLY A 92 -9.05 7.43 8.38
N THR A 93 -7.76 7.48 8.04
CA THR A 93 -6.69 7.84 9.01
C THR A 93 -6.75 9.30 9.45
N MET A 94 -7.33 10.19 8.63
CA MET A 94 -7.51 11.62 8.98
C MET A 94 -8.55 11.82 10.07
N VAL A 95 -9.47 10.86 10.28
CA VAL A 95 -10.49 10.91 11.33
C VAL A 95 -9.96 10.18 12.57
N PRO A 96 -9.72 10.86 13.71
CA PRO A 96 -9.05 10.25 14.87
C PRO A 96 -9.72 8.99 15.40
N VAL A 97 -11.05 8.95 15.46
CA VAL A 97 -11.82 7.80 15.95
C VAL A 97 -11.72 6.61 14.99
N LEU A 98 -11.76 6.86 13.67
CA LEU A 98 -11.66 5.81 12.66
C LEU A 98 -10.23 5.26 12.56
N ASN A 99 -9.22 6.10 12.78
CA ASN A 99 -7.81 5.71 12.70
C ASN A 99 -7.46 4.54 13.65
N LEU A 100 -8.15 4.42 14.79
CA LEU A 100 -7.97 3.28 15.71
C LEU A 100 -8.35 1.92 15.08
N PHE A 101 -9.31 1.93 14.15
CA PHE A 101 -9.84 0.73 13.50
C PHE A 101 -9.40 0.60 12.04
N ILE A 102 -8.73 1.61 11.50
CA ILE A 102 -8.42 1.66 10.08
C ILE A 102 -7.45 0.55 9.67
N MET A 103 -6.48 0.22 10.53
CA MET A 103 -5.51 -0.83 10.27
C MET A 103 -6.18 -2.21 10.11
N PRO A 104 -6.98 -2.72 11.08
CA PRO A 104 -7.68 -4.00 10.87
C PRO A 104 -8.70 -3.95 9.72
N ALA A 105 -9.42 -2.84 9.56
CA ALA A 105 -10.38 -2.69 8.46
C ALA A 105 -9.70 -2.73 7.08
N ALA A 106 -8.56 -2.07 6.94
CA ALA A 106 -7.79 -2.05 5.69
C ALA A 106 -7.15 -3.41 5.40
N VAL A 107 -6.70 -4.17 6.41
CA VAL A 107 -6.24 -5.55 6.22
C VAL A 107 -7.37 -6.45 5.70
N CYS A 108 -8.57 -6.35 6.27
CA CYS A 108 -9.75 -7.07 5.78
C CYS A 108 -10.09 -6.65 4.34
N GLY A 109 -10.12 -5.35 4.06
CA GLY A 109 -10.40 -4.81 2.72
C GLY A 109 -9.36 -5.20 1.67
N GLY A 110 -8.07 -5.17 2.00
CA GLY A 110 -6.98 -5.60 1.13
C GLY A 110 -7.06 -7.10 0.81
N THR A 111 -7.46 -7.91 1.80
CA THR A 111 -7.70 -9.35 1.61
C THR A 111 -8.92 -9.60 0.72
N LEU A 112 -10.01 -8.85 0.89
CA LEU A 112 -11.18 -8.95 0.01
C LEU A 112 -10.82 -8.54 -1.43
N MET A 113 -10.10 -7.43 -1.60
CA MET A 113 -9.62 -6.97 -2.91
C MET A 113 -8.71 -8.01 -3.58
N TRP A 114 -7.87 -8.69 -2.80
CA TRP A 114 -7.07 -9.80 -3.29
C TRP A 114 -7.96 -10.91 -3.88
N VAL A 115 -8.90 -11.42 -3.09
CA VAL A 115 -9.76 -12.54 -3.46
C VAL A 115 -10.64 -12.22 -4.67
N GLU A 116 -11.27 -11.05 -4.68
CA GLU A 116 -12.26 -10.71 -5.71
C GLU A 116 -11.66 -10.20 -7.02
N ARG A 117 -10.49 -9.54 -6.95
CA ARG A 117 -10.01 -8.73 -8.07
C ARG A 117 -8.56 -9.00 -8.48
N LEU A 118 -7.66 -9.35 -7.56
CA LEU A 118 -6.22 -9.38 -7.85
C LEU A 118 -5.62 -10.80 -7.97
N LYS A 119 -6.29 -11.82 -7.44
CA LYS A 119 -5.81 -13.21 -7.42
C LYS A 119 -5.61 -13.80 -8.82
N ASP A 120 -6.50 -13.52 -9.76
CA ASP A 120 -6.48 -14.13 -11.10
C ASP A 120 -5.78 -13.27 -12.16
N LYS A 121 -5.27 -12.09 -11.80
CA LYS A 121 -4.58 -11.18 -12.73
C LYS A 121 -3.07 -11.38 -12.65
N ALA A 122 -2.40 -11.62 -13.78
CA ALA A 122 -0.97 -11.96 -13.85
C ALA A 122 -0.08 -10.80 -14.32
#